data_AF-A0A2V7YW35-F1
#
_entry.id   AF-A0A2V7YW35-F1
#
_cell.length_a   1.000
_cell.length_b   1.000
_cell.length_c   1.000
_cell.angle_alpha   90.00
_cell.angle_beta   90.00
_cell.angle_gamma   90.00
#
_symmetry.space_group_name_H-M   'P 1'
#
loop_
_entity.id
_entity.type
_entity.pdbx_description
1 polymer ?
#
loop_
_entity_poly.entity_id
_entity_poly.type
_entity_poly.pdbx_seq_one_letter_code
_entity_poly.pdbx_strand_id
1 'polypeptide(L)'
;MSESHKGSILAGAGGIGFGLLTVIAIVVGGAPGGDYVEADVARYVGIAHFPTVVVTAYLALLGVVGLICLLAYLREMIGAQADRSLTASIFWGIGLASAASFGVGWGLVSGIALAAAEGGGGATVPRPVTYVLSDTMLNVVFGSGGVLLGFALIALMLGSRGSLPNWVRWLTLVAGVLALTTPFYFSAPALPLWGIVVGVWLVLARRRPAGAAAAQRAA
;
A
#
# COMPACT_ATOMS: atom_id res chain seq x y z
N MET A 1 -24.63 -11.56 11.01
CA MET A 1 -23.27 -11.59 10.42
C MET A 1 -22.26 -11.82 11.54
N SER A 2 -21.41 -12.83 11.43
CA SER A 2 -20.36 -13.09 12.44
C SER A 2 -19.27 -12.02 12.39
N GLU A 3 -18.62 -11.75 13.53
CA GLU A 3 -17.47 -10.83 13.69
C GLU A 3 -16.39 -11.05 12.60
N SER A 4 -16.06 -12.32 12.34
CA SER A 4 -15.07 -12.73 11.33
C SER A 4 -15.42 -12.27 9.90
N HIS A 5 -16.70 -12.19 9.56
CA HIS A 5 -17.14 -11.75 8.24
C HIS A 5 -17.02 -10.23 8.08
N LYS A 6 -17.35 -9.46 9.13
CA LYS A 6 -17.18 -8.00 9.15
C LYS A 6 -15.70 -7.63 9.01
N GLY A 7 -14.81 -8.32 9.73
CA GLY A 7 -13.36 -8.12 9.62
C GLY A 7 -12.84 -8.37 8.20
N SER A 8 -13.31 -9.43 7.53
CA SER A 8 -12.93 -9.73 6.14
C SER A 8 -13.36 -8.64 5.16
N ILE A 9 -14.58 -8.12 5.30
CA ILE A 9 -15.08 -7.05 4.43
C ILE A 9 -14.29 -5.75 4.66
N LEU A 10 -14.04 -5.39 5.92
CA LEU A 10 -13.27 -4.19 6.26
C LEU A 10 -11.84 -4.26 5.70
N ALA A 11 -11.16 -5.38 5.91
CA ALA A 11 -9.83 -5.63 5.36
C ALA A 11 -9.84 -5.65 3.82
N GLY A 12 -10.88 -6.23 3.24
CA GLY A 12 -11.06 -6.28 1.79
C GLY A 12 -11.25 -4.90 1.16
N ALA A 13 -12.13 -4.09 1.75
CA ALA A 13 -12.32 -2.69 1.39
C ALA A 13 -11.03 -1.87 1.61
N GLY A 14 -10.30 -2.15 2.69
CA GLY A 14 -8.99 -1.53 2.96
C GLY A 14 -7.96 -1.83 1.87
N GLY A 15 -7.88 -3.08 1.40
CA GLY A 15 -6.99 -3.47 0.29
C GLY A 15 -7.34 -2.82 -1.05
N ILE A 16 -8.64 -2.77 -1.37
CA ILE A 16 -9.15 -2.07 -2.56
C ILE A 16 -8.85 -0.57 -2.46
N GLY A 17 -9.12 0.03 -1.30
CA GLY A 17 -8.85 1.43 -1.02
C GLY A 17 -7.36 1.76 -1.15
N PHE A 18 -6.47 0.95 -0.57
CA PHE A 18 -5.03 1.09 -0.75
C PHE A 18 -4.65 1.13 -2.23
N GLY A 19 -5.09 0.14 -3.01
CA GLY A 19 -4.69 0.06 -4.41
C GLY A 19 -5.25 1.19 -5.27
N LEU A 20 -6.56 1.47 -5.20
CA LEU A 20 -7.19 2.50 -6.00
C LEU A 20 -6.71 3.90 -5.62
N LEU A 21 -6.65 4.22 -4.32
CA LEU A 21 -6.26 5.56 -3.87
C LEU A 21 -4.77 5.82 -4.11
N THR A 22 -3.92 4.80 -4.06
CA THR A 22 -2.51 4.90 -4.48
C THR A 22 -2.41 5.25 -5.96
N VAL A 23 -3.15 4.56 -6.83
CA VAL A 23 -3.14 4.86 -8.28
C VAL A 23 -3.66 6.27 -8.56
N ILE A 24 -4.76 6.66 -7.91
CA ILE A 24 -5.32 8.02 -8.02
C ILE A 24 -4.28 9.06 -7.57
N ALA A 25 -3.58 8.81 -6.46
CA ALA A 25 -2.58 9.75 -5.96
C ALA A 25 -1.41 9.95 -6.93
N ILE A 26 -0.93 8.88 -7.56
CA ILE A 26 0.13 8.97 -8.58
C ILE A 26 -0.38 9.73 -9.81
N VAL A 27 -1.50 9.29 -10.39
CA VAL A 27 -1.98 9.77 -11.69
C VAL A 27 -2.51 11.20 -11.61
N VAL A 28 -3.20 11.55 -10.53
CA VAL A 28 -3.86 12.86 -10.36
C VAL A 28 -2.96 13.84 -9.61
N GLY A 29 -2.19 13.35 -8.62
CA GLY A 29 -1.27 14.20 -7.86
C GLY A 29 -0.14 14.75 -8.72
N GLY A 30 0.30 14.00 -9.74
CA GLY A 30 1.20 14.50 -10.77
C GLY A 30 2.57 14.90 -10.23
N ALA A 31 3.04 14.20 -9.18
CA ALA A 31 4.39 14.39 -8.67
C ALA A 31 5.42 14.06 -9.77
N PRO A 32 6.36 14.96 -10.09
CA PRO A 32 7.38 14.71 -11.09
C PRO A 32 8.24 13.49 -10.74
N GLY A 33 8.48 12.65 -11.74
CA GLY A 33 9.34 11.46 -11.69
C GLY A 33 9.56 10.94 -13.12
N GLY A 34 10.46 9.97 -13.30
CA GLY A 34 10.86 9.54 -14.65
C GLY A 34 11.74 10.59 -15.33
N ASP A 35 11.64 10.81 -16.64
CA ASP A 35 12.49 11.81 -17.32
C ASP A 35 12.17 13.24 -16.89
N TYR A 36 13.20 14.09 -16.76
CA TYR A 36 13.01 15.50 -16.40
C TYR A 36 12.28 16.27 -17.50
N VAL A 37 11.10 16.79 -17.15
CA VAL A 37 10.33 17.70 -17.99
C VAL A 37 10.00 18.95 -17.18
N GLU A 38 10.55 20.09 -17.61
CA GLU A 38 10.45 21.35 -16.86
C GLU A 38 8.99 21.82 -16.67
N ALA A 39 8.14 21.59 -17.68
CA ALA A 39 6.72 21.95 -17.63
C ALA A 39 5.95 21.18 -16.57
N ASP A 40 6.29 19.91 -16.33
CA ASP A 40 5.63 19.06 -15.33
C ASP A 40 5.97 19.54 -13.91
N VAL A 41 7.23 19.88 -13.69
CA VAL A 41 7.69 20.47 -12.42
C VAL A 41 7.01 21.81 -12.18
N ALA A 42 6.95 22.67 -13.20
CA ALA A 42 6.30 23.98 -13.10
C ALA A 42 4.81 23.87 -12.79
N ARG A 43 4.12 22.89 -13.39
CA ARG A 43 2.71 22.59 -13.09
C ARG A 43 2.55 22.10 -11.66
N TYR A 44 3.39 21.18 -11.22
CA TYR A 44 3.29 20.53 -9.92
C TYR A 44 3.35 21.52 -8.75
N VAL A 45 4.27 22.49 -8.81
CA VAL A 45 4.42 23.53 -7.78
C VAL A 45 3.54 24.76 -8.03
N GLY A 46 2.75 24.77 -9.10
CA GLY A 46 1.86 25.86 -9.42
C GLY A 46 0.70 25.96 -8.43
N ILE A 47 0.36 27.18 -7.99
CA ILE A 47 -0.73 27.42 -7.03
C ILE A 47 -2.08 26.85 -7.49
N ALA A 48 -2.32 26.80 -8.81
CA ALA A 48 -3.53 26.22 -9.37
C ALA A 48 -3.62 24.69 -9.21
N HIS A 49 -2.49 23.99 -9.10
CA HIS A 49 -2.43 22.53 -8.92
C HIS A 49 -2.37 22.13 -7.44
N PHE A 50 -2.04 23.06 -6.54
CA PHE A 50 -1.93 22.82 -5.10
C PHE A 50 -3.15 22.11 -4.49
N PRO A 51 -4.41 22.52 -4.72
CA PRO A 51 -5.57 21.81 -4.16
C PRO A 51 -5.64 20.34 -4.58
N THR A 52 -5.26 20.05 -5.82
CA THR A 52 -5.21 18.68 -6.35
C THR A 52 -4.16 17.85 -5.62
N VAL A 53 -2.95 18.39 -5.39
CA VAL A 53 -1.90 17.71 -4.62
C VAL A 53 -2.36 17.42 -3.19
N VAL A 54 -3.02 18.38 -2.53
CA VAL A 54 -3.51 18.19 -1.15
C VAL A 54 -4.59 17.11 -1.08
N VAL A 55 -5.60 17.17 -1.95
CA VAL A 55 -6.68 16.16 -1.98
C VAL A 55 -6.13 14.77 -2.22
N THR A 56 -5.25 14.63 -3.22
CA THR A 56 -4.65 13.34 -3.57
C THR A 56 -3.74 12.80 -2.47
N ALA A 57 -3.02 13.66 -1.74
CA ALA A 57 -2.24 13.26 -0.57
C ALA A 57 -3.12 12.67 0.55
N TYR A 58 -4.24 13.32 0.88
CA TYR A 58 -5.19 12.78 1.87
C TYR A 58 -5.82 11.46 1.42
N LEU A 59 -6.14 11.32 0.13
CA LEU A 59 -6.60 10.06 -0.43
C LEU A 59 -5.52 8.97 -0.31
N ALA A 60 -4.26 9.29 -0.57
CA ALA A 60 -3.16 8.35 -0.40
C ALA A 60 -3.01 7.89 1.06
N LEU A 61 -3.09 8.83 2.02
CA LEU A 61 -3.05 8.52 3.45
C LEU A 61 -4.23 7.64 3.89
N LEU A 62 -5.44 7.89 3.35
CA LEU A 62 -6.58 7.01 3.56
C LEU A 62 -6.33 5.61 2.98
N GLY A 63 -5.67 5.52 1.84
CA GLY A 63 -5.18 4.26 1.26
C GLY A 63 -4.21 3.52 2.19
N VAL A 64 -3.28 4.24 2.83
CA VAL A 64 -2.35 3.67 3.83
C VAL A 64 -3.09 3.12 5.04
N VAL A 65 -4.12 3.82 5.53
CA VAL A 65 -4.98 3.28 6.60
C VAL A 65 -5.68 1.99 6.14
N GLY A 66 -6.17 1.96 4.90
CA GLY A 66 -6.72 0.75 4.28
C GLY A 66 -5.73 -0.42 4.24
N LEU A 67 -4.46 -0.15 3.91
CA LEU A 67 -3.37 -1.13 3.97
C LEU A 67 -3.17 -1.65 5.39
N ILE A 68 -3.16 -0.79 6.41
CA ILE A 68 -3.02 -1.21 7.81
C ILE A 68 -4.15 -2.16 8.21
N CYS A 69 -5.40 -1.86 7.85
CA CYS A 69 -6.53 -2.74 8.10
C CYS A 69 -6.36 -4.12 7.42
N LEU A 70 -5.90 -4.13 6.16
CA LEU A 70 -5.62 -5.35 5.43
C LEU A 70 -4.53 -6.19 6.11
N LEU A 71 -3.41 -5.56 6.48
CA LEU A 71 -2.29 -6.21 7.16
C LEU A 71 -2.71 -6.77 8.52
N ALA A 72 -3.52 -6.04 9.29
CA ALA A 72 -3.99 -6.48 10.59
C ALA A 72 -4.83 -7.77 10.48
N TYR A 73 -5.76 -7.81 9.52
CA TYR A 73 -6.58 -8.99 9.28
C TYR A 73 -5.76 -10.19 8.81
N LEU A 74 -4.81 -9.97 7.89
CA LEU A 74 -3.92 -11.03 7.39
C LEU A 74 -3.01 -11.59 8.49
N ARG A 75 -2.59 -10.74 9.45
CA ARG A 75 -1.81 -11.15 10.62
C ARG A 75 -2.63 -12.10 11.50
N GLU A 76 -3.88 -11.74 11.81
CA GLU A 76 -4.77 -12.59 12.61
C GLU A 76 -5.00 -13.95 11.93
N MET A 77 -5.15 -13.96 10.61
CA MET A 77 -5.34 -15.20 9.85
C MET A 77 -4.16 -16.18 9.95
N ILE A 78 -2.92 -15.69 9.99
CA ILE A 78 -1.73 -16.54 10.10
C ILE A 78 -1.33 -16.81 11.55
N GLY A 79 -1.68 -15.92 12.47
CA GLY A 79 -1.37 -16.02 13.90
C GLY A 79 -2.30 -16.96 14.68
N ALA A 80 -3.41 -17.41 14.10
CA ALA A 80 -4.32 -18.36 14.73
C ALA A 80 -3.72 -19.77 14.99
N GLN A 81 -2.52 -20.05 14.50
CA GLN A 81 -1.79 -21.30 14.74
C GLN A 81 -0.59 -21.04 15.67
N ALA A 82 -0.50 -21.80 16.78
CA ALA A 82 0.47 -21.57 17.85
C ALA A 82 1.92 -21.48 17.37
N ASP A 83 2.29 -22.30 16.37
CA ASP A 83 3.65 -22.42 15.85
C ASP A 83 4.07 -21.26 14.93
N ARG A 84 3.18 -20.31 14.63
CA ARG A 84 3.38 -19.26 13.63
C ARG A 84 3.38 -17.84 14.20
N SER A 85 3.42 -17.72 15.53
CA SER A 85 3.43 -16.45 16.25
C SER A 85 4.59 -15.54 15.83
N LEU A 86 5.79 -16.09 15.63
CA LEU A 86 6.96 -15.33 15.18
C LEU A 86 6.77 -14.78 13.76
N THR A 87 6.37 -15.63 12.80
CA THR A 87 6.15 -15.21 11.41
C THR A 87 5.04 -14.15 11.31
N ALA A 88 3.98 -14.30 12.10
CA ALA A 88 2.91 -13.29 12.19
C ALA A 88 3.42 -11.95 12.74
N SER A 89 4.34 -11.99 13.72
CA SER A 89 4.94 -10.80 14.32
C SER A 89 5.91 -10.10 13.36
N ILE A 90 6.71 -10.87 12.61
CA ILE A 90 7.61 -10.36 11.56
C ILE A 90 6.79 -9.69 10.45
N PHE A 91 5.78 -10.38 9.92
CA PHE A 91 4.88 -9.85 8.91
C PHE A 91 4.25 -8.51 9.36
N TRP A 92 3.74 -8.47 10.59
CA TRP A 92 3.13 -7.27 11.14
C TRP A 92 4.11 -6.13 11.33
N GLY A 93 5.27 -6.38 11.96
CA GLY A 93 6.26 -5.35 12.24
C GLY A 93 6.80 -4.72 10.95
N ILE A 94 7.17 -5.55 9.97
CA ILE A 94 7.67 -5.07 8.67
C ILE A 94 6.55 -4.41 7.87
N GLY A 95 5.35 -4.98 7.87
CA GLY A 95 4.19 -4.40 7.18
C GLY A 95 3.78 -3.04 7.74
N LEU A 96 3.84 -2.85 9.07
CA LEU A 96 3.57 -1.56 9.70
C LEU A 96 4.67 -0.54 9.40
N ALA A 97 5.94 -0.96 9.40
CA ALA A 97 7.05 -0.11 8.98
C ALA A 97 6.90 0.34 7.52
N SER A 98 6.45 -0.57 6.64
CA SER A 98 6.09 -0.24 5.26
C SER A 98 4.96 0.79 5.19
N ALA A 99 3.85 0.56 5.89
CA ALA A 99 2.72 1.50 5.92
C ALA A 99 3.13 2.89 6.45
N ALA A 100 3.97 2.93 7.49
CA ALA A 100 4.53 4.18 8.01
C ALA A 100 5.39 4.89 6.95
N SER A 101 6.23 4.14 6.23
CA SER A 101 7.05 4.68 5.14
C SER A 101 6.18 5.22 3.99
N PHE A 102 5.12 4.52 3.58
CA PHE A 102 4.16 5.05 2.61
C PHE A 102 3.53 6.35 3.11
N GLY A 103 3.08 6.40 4.37
CA GLY A 103 2.47 7.59 4.95
C GLY A 103 3.42 8.79 4.98
N VAL A 104 4.66 8.57 5.43
CA VAL A 104 5.71 9.60 5.44
C VAL A 104 6.06 10.04 4.03
N GLY A 105 6.24 9.11 3.09
CA GLY A 105 6.57 9.42 1.71
C GLY A 105 5.47 10.25 1.02
N TRP A 106 4.19 9.92 1.21
CA TRP A 106 3.08 10.73 0.68
C TRP A 106 3.05 12.13 1.30
N GLY A 107 3.31 12.24 2.60
CA GLY A 107 3.48 13.52 3.29
C GLY A 107 4.60 14.35 2.67
N LEU A 108 5.78 13.75 2.48
CA LEU A 108 6.96 14.41 1.92
C LEU A 108 6.76 14.88 0.48
N VAL A 109 6.17 14.03 -0.38
CA VAL A 109 5.84 14.40 -1.76
C VAL A 109 4.91 15.60 -1.75
N SER A 110 3.78 15.52 -1.05
CA SER A 110 2.80 16.62 -1.01
C SER A 110 3.35 17.91 -0.36
N GLY A 111 4.30 17.77 0.56
CA GLY A 111 4.98 18.87 1.23
C GLY A 111 5.74 19.79 0.28
N ILE A 112 6.17 19.32 -0.89
CA ILE A 112 6.84 20.15 -1.90
C ILE A 112 5.88 21.21 -2.44
N ALA A 113 4.67 20.80 -2.84
CA ALA A 113 3.65 21.72 -3.35
C ALA A 113 3.14 22.65 -2.24
N LEU A 114 3.03 22.16 -1.00
CA LEU A 114 2.67 22.97 0.16
C LEU A 114 3.71 24.06 0.42
N ALA A 115 5.00 23.71 0.47
CA ALA A 115 6.08 24.65 0.67
C ALA A 115 6.13 25.72 -0.44
N ALA A 116 5.86 25.33 -1.70
CA ALA A 116 5.78 26.27 -2.80
C ALA A 116 4.58 27.23 -2.69
N ALA A 117 3.43 26.73 -2.23
CA ALA A 117 2.22 27.52 -2.04
C ALA A 117 2.36 28.52 -0.87
N GLU A 118 2.91 28.08 0.26
CA GLU A 118 3.06 28.89 1.47
C GLU A 118 4.27 29.83 1.42
N GLY A 119 5.32 29.45 0.70
CA GLY A 119 6.57 30.20 0.61
C GLY A 119 6.49 31.51 -0.20
N GLY A 120 5.41 31.71 -0.95
CA GLY A 120 5.21 32.88 -1.81
C GLY A 120 6.34 33.09 -2.83
N GLY A 121 6.51 34.32 -3.32
CA GLY A 121 7.57 34.64 -4.29
C GLY A 121 9.00 34.62 -3.74
N GLY A 122 9.17 34.53 -2.42
CA GLY A 122 10.46 34.63 -1.74
C GLY A 122 11.18 33.29 -1.55
N ALA A 123 10.44 32.17 -1.47
CA ALA A 123 11.00 30.83 -1.31
C ALA A 123 10.88 30.02 -2.61
N THR A 124 11.60 30.48 -3.64
CA THR A 124 11.63 29.77 -4.93
C THR A 124 12.77 28.76 -4.97
N VAL A 125 12.41 27.48 -5.17
CA VAL A 125 13.38 26.41 -5.39
C VAL A 125 13.57 26.23 -6.91
N PRO A 126 14.81 26.11 -7.42
CA PRO A 126 15.03 25.84 -8.83
C PRO A 126 14.34 24.53 -9.28
N ARG A 127 13.72 24.53 -10.46
CA ARG A 127 12.94 23.39 -10.98
C ARG A 127 13.73 22.07 -11.02
N PRO A 128 15.02 22.03 -11.43
CA PRO A 128 15.79 20.79 -11.37
C PRO A 128 15.94 20.24 -9.94
N VAL A 129 16.06 21.13 -8.94
CA VAL A 129 16.15 20.75 -7.52
C VAL A 129 14.80 20.22 -7.04
N THR A 130 13.70 20.88 -7.39
CA THR A 130 12.34 20.40 -7.11
C THR A 130 12.09 19.01 -7.69
N TYR A 131 12.54 18.75 -8.92
CA TYR A 131 12.44 17.42 -9.55
C TYR A 131 13.23 16.36 -8.77
N VAL A 132 14.51 16.63 -8.46
CA VAL A 132 15.34 15.68 -7.69
C VAL A 132 14.73 15.39 -6.33
N LEU A 133 14.19 16.41 -5.65
CA LEU A 133 13.48 16.24 -4.40
C LEU A 133 12.22 15.38 -4.58
N SER A 134 11.37 15.69 -5.56
CA SER A 134 10.15 14.92 -5.83
C SER A 134 10.44 13.45 -6.10
N ASP A 135 11.38 13.16 -6.99
CA ASP A 135 11.76 11.79 -7.36
C ASP A 135 12.35 11.04 -6.15
N THR A 136 13.23 11.69 -5.37
CA THR A 136 13.79 11.12 -4.14
C THR A 136 12.71 10.82 -3.10
N MET A 137 11.72 11.71 -2.92
CA MET A 137 10.61 11.52 -1.99
C MET A 137 9.67 10.40 -2.46
N LEU A 138 9.44 10.26 -3.76
CA LEU A 138 8.75 9.10 -4.33
C LEU A 138 9.51 7.79 -4.09
N ASN A 139 10.84 7.84 -3.97
CA ASN A 139 11.65 6.68 -3.59
C ASN A 139 11.51 6.33 -2.09
N VAL A 140 11.06 7.25 -1.24
CA VAL A 140 10.63 6.88 0.12
C VAL A 140 9.38 6.01 0.04
N VAL A 141 8.39 6.45 -0.74
CA VAL A 141 7.10 5.76 -0.98
C VAL A 141 7.35 4.37 -1.56
N PHE A 142 7.94 4.28 -2.75
CA PHE A 142 8.09 3.02 -3.47
C PHE A 142 9.41 2.31 -3.19
N GLY A 143 10.47 3.00 -2.80
CA GLY A 143 11.70 2.33 -2.39
C GLY A 143 11.53 1.71 -1.02
N SER A 144 11.64 2.49 0.05
CA SER A 144 11.58 1.93 1.41
C SER A 144 10.21 1.32 1.76
N GLY A 145 9.11 1.99 1.41
CA GLY A 145 7.76 1.47 1.67
C GLY A 145 7.47 0.20 0.88
N GLY A 146 7.80 0.20 -0.42
CA GLY A 146 7.63 -0.96 -1.29
C GLY A 146 8.50 -2.15 -0.90
N VAL A 147 9.79 -1.95 -0.66
CA VAL A 147 10.74 -3.03 -0.28
C VAL A 147 10.34 -3.66 1.05
N LEU A 148 9.98 -2.85 2.06
CA LEU A 148 9.48 -3.37 3.33
C LEU A 148 8.18 -4.15 3.13
N LEU A 149 7.24 -3.65 2.31
CA LEU A 149 6.03 -4.41 1.99
C LEU A 149 6.42 -5.75 1.34
N GLY A 150 7.39 -5.76 0.44
CA GLY A 150 7.90 -6.97 -0.21
C GLY A 150 8.36 -8.04 0.78
N PHE A 151 9.19 -7.67 1.74
CA PHE A 151 9.61 -8.57 2.81
C PHE A 151 8.43 -9.05 3.67
N ALA A 152 7.47 -8.18 3.98
CA ALA A 152 6.26 -8.56 4.69
C ALA A 152 5.45 -9.59 3.88
N LEU A 153 5.24 -9.38 2.58
CA LEU A 153 4.50 -10.30 1.71
C LEU A 153 5.20 -11.66 1.59
N ILE A 154 6.53 -11.70 1.52
CA ILE A 154 7.31 -12.94 1.54
C ILE A 154 7.09 -13.69 2.87
N ALA A 155 7.13 -12.97 4.01
CA ALA A 155 6.84 -13.56 5.32
C ALA A 155 5.40 -14.10 5.39
N LEU A 156 4.42 -13.37 4.85
CA LEU A 156 3.02 -13.80 4.76
C LEU A 156 2.87 -15.09 3.94
N MET A 157 3.55 -15.20 2.80
CA MET A 157 3.57 -16.42 1.98
C MET A 157 4.06 -17.64 2.78
N LEU A 158 5.15 -17.47 3.53
CA LEU A 158 5.74 -18.53 4.34
C LEU A 158 4.83 -18.92 5.51
N GLY A 159 4.19 -17.94 6.16
CA GLY A 159 3.32 -18.13 7.32
C GLY A 159 1.89 -18.58 7.02
N SER A 160 1.46 -18.62 5.76
CA SER A 160 0.05 -18.81 5.39
C SER A 160 -0.33 -20.22 4.91
N ARG A 161 0.56 -21.22 5.03
CA ARG A 161 0.26 -22.62 4.65
C ARG A 161 -0.99 -23.15 5.35
N GLY A 162 -2.04 -23.49 4.60
CA GLY A 162 -3.31 -23.96 5.17
C GLY A 162 -4.26 -22.88 5.70
N SER A 163 -3.84 -21.61 5.75
CA SER A 163 -4.70 -20.47 6.10
C SER A 163 -5.20 -19.71 4.87
N LEU A 164 -4.39 -19.67 3.80
CA LEU A 164 -4.71 -19.03 2.53
C LEU A 164 -4.77 -20.05 1.37
N PRO A 165 -5.64 -19.84 0.38
CA PRO A 165 -5.61 -20.60 -0.87
C PRO A 165 -4.26 -20.48 -1.57
N ASN A 166 -3.80 -21.56 -2.23
CA ASN A 166 -2.48 -21.58 -2.88
C ASN A 166 -2.28 -20.49 -3.93
N TRP A 167 -3.33 -20.09 -4.66
CA TRP A 167 -3.23 -19.02 -5.64
C TRP A 167 -2.97 -17.64 -4.98
N VAL A 168 -3.62 -17.34 -3.84
CA VAL A 168 -3.40 -16.09 -3.08
C VAL A 168 -1.96 -16.06 -2.53
N ARG A 169 -1.48 -17.22 -2.10
CA ARG A 169 -0.13 -17.42 -1.59
C ARG A 169 0.93 -17.11 -2.66
N TRP A 170 0.80 -17.71 -3.84
CA TRP A 170 1.71 -17.44 -4.97
C TRP A 170 1.60 -16.00 -5.48
N LEU A 171 0.39 -15.46 -5.58
CA LEU A 171 0.19 -14.05 -5.93
C LEU A 171 0.93 -13.13 -4.94
N THR A 172 0.81 -13.40 -3.65
CA THR A 172 1.49 -12.65 -2.58
C THR A 172 3.01 -12.76 -2.70
N LEU A 173 3.53 -13.94 -3.04
CA LEU A 173 4.97 -14.10 -3.27
C LEU A 173 5.45 -13.30 -4.48
N VAL A 174 4.75 -13.40 -5.62
CA VAL A 174 5.11 -12.67 -6.84
C VAL A 174 5.08 -11.17 -6.58
N ALA A 175 4.02 -10.67 -5.93
CA ALA A 175 3.93 -9.28 -5.51
C ALA A 175 5.09 -8.91 -4.56
N GLY A 176 5.43 -9.79 -3.62
CA GLY A 176 6.53 -9.59 -2.68
C GLY A 176 7.90 -9.50 -3.34
N VAL A 177 8.18 -10.34 -4.35
CA VAL A 177 9.43 -10.29 -5.11
C VAL A 177 9.51 -9.04 -5.99
N LEU A 178 8.43 -8.72 -6.70
CA LEU A 178 8.33 -7.50 -7.50
C LEU A 178 8.46 -6.24 -6.64
N ALA A 179 7.97 -6.29 -5.40
CA ALA A 179 8.09 -5.21 -4.43
C ALA A 179 9.55 -4.92 -4.03
N LEU A 180 10.49 -5.85 -4.21
CA LEU A 180 11.91 -5.58 -3.91
C LEU A 180 12.58 -4.72 -4.98
N THR A 181 11.99 -4.64 -6.18
CA THR A 181 12.52 -3.86 -7.30
C THR A 181 11.78 -2.54 -7.51
N THR A 182 10.88 -2.16 -6.59
CA THR A 182 10.12 -0.91 -6.66
C THR A 182 10.94 0.37 -6.53
N PRO A 183 12.17 0.41 -5.97
CA PRO A 183 13.04 1.58 -6.12
C PRO A 183 13.31 1.97 -7.58
N PHE A 184 13.12 1.05 -8.54
CA PHE A 184 13.25 1.29 -9.97
C PHE A 184 11.91 1.59 -10.67
N TYR A 185 10.83 1.79 -9.90
CA TYR A 185 9.47 2.16 -10.32
C TYR A 185 8.70 1.20 -11.24
N PHE A 186 9.35 0.44 -12.12
CA PHE A 186 8.67 -0.40 -13.12
C PHE A 186 7.79 -1.50 -12.49
N SER A 187 8.14 -1.98 -11.30
CA SER A 187 7.38 -3.00 -10.57
C SER A 187 6.43 -2.43 -9.52
N ALA A 188 6.43 -1.11 -9.30
CA ALA A 188 5.57 -0.44 -8.33
C ALA A 188 4.07 -0.75 -8.51
N PRO A 189 3.52 -0.87 -9.75
CA PRO A 189 2.12 -1.22 -9.95
C PRO A 189 1.70 -2.59 -9.39
N ALA A 190 2.64 -3.49 -9.09
CA ALA A 190 2.34 -4.79 -8.50
C ALA A 190 1.71 -4.66 -7.10
N LEU A 191 2.10 -3.65 -6.33
CA LEU A 191 1.61 -3.41 -4.96
C LEU A 191 0.13 -3.00 -4.90
N PRO A 192 -0.33 -1.95 -5.61
CA PRO A 192 -1.74 -1.60 -5.63
C PRO A 192 -2.58 -2.70 -6.28
N LEU A 193 -2.06 -3.38 -7.32
CA LEU A 193 -2.75 -4.52 -7.93
C LEU A 193 -2.94 -5.67 -6.93
N TRP A 194 -1.91 -6.01 -6.17
CA TRP A 194 -2.01 -7.01 -5.10
C TRP A 194 -3.08 -6.63 -4.07
N GLY A 195 -3.08 -5.37 -3.60
CA GLY A 195 -4.07 -4.86 -2.65
C GLY A 195 -5.50 -4.99 -3.17
N ILE A 196 -5.73 -4.65 -4.44
CA ILE A 196 -7.04 -4.79 -5.10
C ILE A 196 -7.45 -6.26 -5.20
N VAL A 197 -6.59 -7.13 -5.72
CA VAL A 197 -6.92 -8.55 -5.95
C VAL A 197 -7.20 -9.28 -4.63
N VAL A 198 -6.35 -9.09 -3.62
CA VAL A 198 -6.56 -9.65 -2.28
C VAL A 198 -7.80 -9.03 -1.63
N GLY A 199 -8.00 -7.73 -1.81
CA GLY A 199 -9.16 -7.02 -1.26
C GLY A 199 -10.48 -7.54 -1.82
N VAL A 200 -10.60 -7.66 -3.14
CA VAL A 200 -11.74 -8.25 -3.84
C VAL A 200 -11.97 -9.69 -3.38
N TRP A 201 -10.91 -10.48 -3.26
CA TRP A 201 -11.02 -11.84 -2.74
C TRP A 201 -11.60 -11.87 -1.32
N LEU A 202 -11.14 -11.01 -0.41
CA LEU A 202 -11.64 -10.94 0.97
C LEU A 202 -13.11 -10.50 1.07
N VAL A 203 -13.57 -9.64 0.17
CA VAL A 203 -14.98 -9.23 0.09
C VAL A 203 -15.85 -10.37 -0.44
N LEU A 204 -15.38 -11.09 -1.47
CA LEU A 204 -16.14 -12.16 -2.13
C LEU A 204 -16.10 -13.50 -1.40
N ALA A 205 -15.04 -13.77 -0.64
CA ALA A 205 -14.85 -15.03 0.08
C ALA A 205 -15.86 -15.16 1.24
N ARG A 206 -17.02 -15.75 0.95
CA ARG A 206 -17.95 -16.22 1.98
C ARG A 206 -17.33 -17.44 2.66
N ARG A 207 -16.64 -17.26 3.80
CA ARG A 207 -16.21 -18.41 4.60
C ARG A 207 -17.44 -19.17 5.09
N ARG A 208 -17.67 -20.37 4.55
CA ARG A 208 -18.54 -21.36 5.20
C ARG A 208 -17.85 -21.78 6.50
N PRO A 209 -18.53 -21.71 7.67
CA PRO A 209 -17.93 -22.14 8.93
C PRO A 209 -17.52 -23.61 8.82
N ALA A 210 -16.27 -23.90 9.19
CA ALA A 210 -15.65 -25.23 9.13
C ALA A 210 -16.39 -26.32 9.94
N GLY A 211 -17.41 -25.96 10.73
CA GLY A 211 -18.23 -26.89 11.51
C GLY A 211 -19.28 -27.67 10.71
N ALA A 212 -19.69 -27.23 9.51
CA ALA A 212 -20.75 -27.90 8.75
C ALA A 212 -20.28 -29.23 8.12
N ALA A 213 -19.00 -29.35 7.77
CA ALA A 213 -18.44 -30.57 7.18
C ALA A 213 -18.18 -31.68 8.21
N ALA A 214 -18.01 -31.33 9.49
CA ALA A 214 -17.85 -32.29 10.57
C ALA A 214 -19.19 -32.92 10.99
N ALA A 215 -20.27 -32.12 11.02
CA ALA A 215 -21.62 -32.61 11.32
C ALA A 215 -22.17 -33.56 10.24
N GLN A 216 -21.73 -33.39 8.99
CA GLN A 216 -22.18 -34.18 7.85
C GLN A 216 -21.40 -35.50 7.65
N ARG A 217 -20.33 -35.72 8.43
CA ARG A 217 -19.61 -37.01 8.51
C ARG A 217 -20.00 -37.83 9.76
N ALA A 218 -20.84 -37.27 10.62
CA ALA A 218 -21.31 -37.89 11.86
C ALA A 218 -22.81 -38.28 11.80
N ALA A 219 -23.44 -38.14 10.64
CA ALA A 219 -24.79 -38.59 10.33
C ALA A 219 -24.73 -39.61 9.19
#